data_AF-A0A0C3FE84-F1
#
_entry.id   AF-A0A0C3FE84-F1
#
_cell.length_a   1.000
_cell.length_b   1.000
_cell.length_c   1.000
_cell.angle_alpha   90.00
_cell.angle_beta   90.00
_cell.angle_gamma   90.00
#
_symmetry.space_group_name_H-M   'P 1'
#
loop_
_entity.id
_entity.type
_entity.pdbx_description
1 polymer ?
#
loop_
_entity_poly.entity_id
_entity_poly.type
_entity_poly.pdbx_seq_one_letter_code
_entity_poly.pdbx_strand_id
1 'polypeptide(L)'
;MAHEPTVNKDQIVDEWREGLDKVVERRSGPGEDVEVEVIRNFFSSGGADEPTSESHSHMDKLRHECKELGRMAKKALSTRSSSINETKKKNQPA
;
A
#
# COMPACT_ATOMS: atom_id res chain seq x y z
N MET A 1 23.50 22.84 -52.47
CA MET A 1 23.38 21.55 -51.77
C MET A 1 22.47 21.80 -50.58
N ALA A 2 21.25 21.28 -50.59
CA ALA A 2 20.33 21.43 -49.47
C ALA A 2 20.85 20.57 -48.31
N HIS A 3 21.05 21.18 -47.15
CA HIS A 3 21.34 20.42 -45.93
C HIS A 3 20.05 19.70 -45.53
N GLU A 4 20.03 18.38 -45.68
CA GLU A 4 18.97 17.57 -45.07
C GLU A 4 19.01 17.76 -43.55
N PRO A 5 17.89 18.09 -42.89
CA PRO A 5 17.87 18.13 -41.44
C PRO A 5 18.05 16.69 -40.94
N THR A 6 19.18 16.42 -40.31
CA THR A 6 19.37 15.22 -39.50
C THR A 6 18.28 15.20 -38.44
N VAL A 7 17.23 14.41 -38.70
CA VAL A 7 16.16 14.12 -37.75
C VAL A 7 16.80 13.43 -36.55
N ASN A 8 17.05 14.21 -35.49
CA ASN A 8 17.42 13.67 -34.20
C ASN A 8 16.19 12.91 -33.68
N LYS A 9 16.24 11.58 -33.76
CA LYS A 9 15.14 10.69 -33.37
C LYS A 9 14.74 10.78 -31.88
N ASP A 10 15.41 11.63 -31.11
CA ASP A 10 15.31 11.69 -29.66
C ASP A 10 15.12 13.13 -29.14
N GLN A 11 14.56 14.03 -29.96
CA GLN A 11 14.27 15.37 -29.45
C GLN A 11 13.08 15.32 -28.49
N ILE A 12 13.38 15.38 -27.19
CA ILE A 12 12.37 15.62 -26.14
C ILE A 12 11.76 16.99 -26.43
N VAL A 13 10.46 16.99 -26.70
CA VAL A 13 9.67 18.19 -26.99
C VAL A 13 9.18 18.79 -25.69
N ASP A 14 8.68 17.95 -24.79
CA ASP A 14 8.19 18.39 -23.49
C ASP A 14 8.35 17.28 -22.43
N GLU A 15 8.47 17.72 -21.19
CA GLU A 15 8.52 16.87 -20.01
C GLU A 15 7.66 17.49 -18.92
N TRP A 16 6.67 16.74 -18.43
CA TRP A 16 5.86 17.19 -17.31
C TRP A 16 5.64 16.09 -16.28
N ARG A 17 5.23 16.55 -15.09
CA ARG A 17 4.89 15.71 -13.97
C ARG A 17 3.37 15.50 -13.93
N GLU A 18 2.95 14.24 -13.89
CA GLU A 18 1.57 13.85 -13.67
C GLU A 18 1.48 13.02 -12.39
N GLY A 19 1.13 13.67 -11.27
CA GLY A 19 1.13 13.01 -9.96
C GLY A 19 2.54 12.57 -9.53
N LEU A 20 2.75 11.26 -9.39
CA LEU A 20 4.06 10.65 -9.08
C LEU A 20 4.83 10.22 -10.34
N ASP A 21 4.18 10.30 -11.49
CA ASP A 21 4.71 9.84 -12.76
C ASP A 21 5.38 11.00 -13.49
N LYS A 22 6.35 10.65 -14.33
CA LYS A 22 6.98 11.55 -15.29
C LYS A 22 6.49 11.18 -16.68
N VAL A 23 6.06 12.18 -17.45
CA VAL A 23 5.66 12.01 -18.84
C VAL A 23 6.65 12.74 -19.73
N VAL A 24 7.12 12.06 -20.77
CA VAL A 24 8.08 12.59 -21.75
C VAL A 24 7.47 12.46 -23.13
N GLU A 25 7.34 13.58 -23.83
CA GLU A 25 6.90 13.63 -25.22
C GLU A 25 8.10 13.79 -26.15
N ARG A 26 8.23 12.90 -27.15
CA ARG A 26 9.28 12.94 -28.16
C ARG A 26 8.65 13.08 -29.55
N ARG A 27 9.29 13.88 -30.41
CA ARG A 27 8.89 14.03 -31.82
C ARG A 27 10.10 13.97 -32.73
N SER A 28 9.94 13.26 -33.84
CA SER A 28 10.96 13.19 -34.90
C SER A 28 10.92 14.41 -35.83
N GLY A 29 9.82 15.16 -35.88
CA GLY A 29 9.73 16.39 -36.68
C GLY A 29 8.32 16.97 -36.74
N PRO A 30 8.14 18.16 -37.37
CA PRO A 30 6.83 18.76 -37.58
C PRO A 30 5.96 17.90 -38.51
N GLY A 31 4.77 17.50 -38.06
CA GLY A 31 3.83 16.69 -38.83
C GLY A 31 4.07 15.18 -38.74
N GLU A 32 5.10 14.75 -38.01
CA GLU A 32 5.37 13.35 -37.71
C GLU A 32 4.63 12.91 -36.44
N ASP A 33 4.51 11.59 -36.26
CA ASP A 33 3.91 10.99 -35.07
C ASP A 33 4.68 11.35 -33.79
N VAL A 34 3.91 11.39 -32.70
CA VAL A 34 4.40 11.75 -31.37
C VAL A 34 4.52 10.50 -30.52
N GLU A 35 5.70 10.27 -29.94
CA GLU A 35 5.91 9.20 -28.97
C GLU A 35 5.78 9.75 -27.55
N VAL A 36 4.96 9.09 -26.73
CA VAL A 36 4.75 9.47 -25.33
C VAL A 36 5.22 8.34 -24.42
N GLU A 37 6.22 8.62 -23.59
CA GLU A 37 6.72 7.71 -22.57
C GLU A 37 6.21 8.14 -21.19
N VAL A 38 5.62 7.20 -20.44
CA VAL A 38 5.19 7.42 -19.06
C VAL A 38 6.07 6.59 -18.12
N ILE A 39 6.90 7.28 -17.34
CA ILE A 39 7.76 6.69 -16.33
C ILE A 39 7.02 6.72 -14.99
N ARG A 40 6.48 5.57 -14.58
CA ARG A 40 5.67 5.44 -13.37
C ARG A 40 6.49 5.61 -12.10
N ASN A 41 5.93 6.30 -11.12
CA ASN A 41 6.50 6.55 -9.80
C ASN A 41 7.91 7.16 -9.85
N PHE A 42 8.26 7.86 -10.94
CA PHE A 42 9.59 8.47 -11.11
C PHE A 42 9.92 9.45 -9.99
N PHE A 43 8.91 10.18 -9.49
CA PHE A 43 9.05 11.12 -8.39
C PHE A 43 8.65 10.53 -7.03
N SER A 44 8.42 9.23 -6.96
CA SER A 44 8.21 8.57 -5.67
C SER A 44 9.55 8.53 -4.95
N SER A 45 9.68 9.33 -3.89
CA SER A 45 10.82 9.30 -2.98
C SER A 45 10.83 7.95 -2.26
N GLY A 46 11.44 6.95 -2.89
CA GLY A 46 11.78 5.65 -2.31
C GLY A 46 10.65 4.97 -1.54
N GLY A 47 9.83 4.17 -2.22
CA GLY A 47 9.06 3.10 -1.59
C GLY A 47 8.28 3.49 -0.33
N ALA A 48 7.19 4.22 -0.48
CA ALA A 48 6.23 4.46 0.60
C ALA A 48 5.46 3.20 1.04
N ASP A 49 6.03 2.01 0.84
CA ASP A 49 5.55 0.71 1.33
C ASP A 49 6.71 -0.26 1.62
N GLU A 50 7.96 0.20 1.75
CA GLU A 50 8.94 -0.63 2.46
C GLU A 50 8.66 -0.42 3.96
N PRO A 51 8.19 -1.44 4.69
CA PRO A 51 7.97 -1.30 6.12
C PRO A 51 9.33 -1.02 6.75
N THR A 52 9.57 0.25 7.07
CA THR A 52 10.71 0.64 7.89
C THR A 52 10.70 -0.22 9.14
N SER A 53 11.87 -0.60 9.63
CA SER A 53 12.01 -1.51 10.78
C SER A 53 11.15 -1.10 12.00
N GLU A 54 10.89 0.20 12.18
CA GLU A 54 9.95 0.73 13.17
C GLU A 54 8.49 0.32 12.93
N SER A 55 8.00 0.37 11.69
CA SER A 55 6.65 -0.07 11.33
C SER A 55 6.41 -1.57 11.61
N HIS A 56 7.44 -2.40 11.42
CA HIS A 56 7.35 -3.82 11.81
C HIS A 56 7.19 -3.98 13.32
N SER A 57 7.95 -3.24 14.13
CA SER A 57 7.85 -3.30 15.59
C SER A 57 6.47 -2.89 16.11
N HIS A 58 5.84 -1.88 15.48
CA HIS A 58 4.51 -1.42 15.85
C HIS A 58 3.44 -2.47 15.55
N MET A 59 3.52 -3.10 14.37
CA MET A 59 2.57 -4.15 13.97
C MET A 59 2.70 -5.41 14.83
N ASP A 60 3.91 -5.75 15.28
CA ASP A 60 4.13 -6.86 16.20
C ASP A 60 3.53 -6.59 17.59
N LYS A 61 3.63 -5.34 18.06
CA LYS A 61 3.00 -4.92 19.31
C LYS A 61 1.46 -5.01 19.23
N LEU A 62 0.86 -4.47 18.17
CA LEU A 62 -0.58 -4.57 17.94
C LEU A 62 -1.05 -6.03 17.84
N ARG A 63 -0.28 -6.87 17.14
CA ARG A 63 -0.55 -8.30 17.04
C ARG A 63 -0.51 -8.99 18.40
N HIS A 64 0.41 -8.60 19.27
CA HIS A 64 0.52 -9.13 20.63
C HIS A 64 -0.68 -8.73 21.48
N GLU A 65 -1.06 -7.44 21.49
CA GLU A 65 -2.19 -6.92 22.26
C GLU A 65 -3.52 -7.61 21.85
N CYS A 66 -3.77 -7.77 20.55
CA CYS A 66 -4.95 -8.50 20.06
C CYS A 66 -5.00 -9.96 20.56
N LYS A 67 -3.85 -10.65 20.65
CA LYS A 67 -3.79 -12.02 21.18
C LYS A 67 -4.13 -12.08 22.66
N GLU A 68 -3.63 -11.13 23.46
CA GLU A 68 -3.90 -11.07 24.89
C GLU A 68 -5.37 -10.75 25.17
N LEU A 69 -5.95 -9.79 24.46
CA LEU A 69 -7.39 -9.49 24.54
C LEU A 69 -8.24 -10.73 24.21
N GLY A 70 -7.87 -11.47 23.16
CA GLY A 70 -8.54 -12.73 22.81
C GLY A 70 -8.44 -13.80 23.92
N ARG A 71 -7.28 -13.92 24.58
CA ARG A 71 -7.10 -14.82 25.72
C ARG A 71 -7.95 -14.40 26.91
N MET A 72 -8.01 -13.10 27.22
CA MET A 72 -8.82 -12.57 28.31
C MET A 72 -10.31 -12.79 28.07
N ALA A 73 -10.80 -12.51 26.86
CA ALA A 73 -12.20 -12.75 26.49
C ALA A 73 -12.58 -14.23 26.65
N LYS A 74 -11.71 -15.16 26.19
CA LYS A 74 -11.91 -16.60 26.37
C LYS A 74 -11.96 -17.00 27.85
N LYS A 75 -11.06 -16.46 28.69
CA LYS A 75 -11.08 -16.71 30.14
C LYS A 75 -12.37 -16.18 30.78
N ALA A 76 -12.79 -14.96 30.47
CA ALA A 76 -14.01 -14.38 31.00
C ALA A 76 -15.27 -15.17 30.62
N LEU A 77 -15.35 -15.66 29.37
CA LEU A 77 -16.44 -16.52 28.91
C LEU A 77 -16.44 -17.88 29.60
N SER A 78 -15.26 -18.45 29.86
CA SER A 78 -15.11 -19.72 30.59
C SER A 78 -15.59 -19.57 32.04
N THR A 79 -15.11 -18.53 32.75
CA THR A 79 -15.56 -18.23 34.12
C THR A 79 -17.07 -17.99 34.19
N ARG A 80 -17.61 -17.23 33.23
CA ARG A 80 -19.06 -16.98 33.15
C ARG A 80 -19.86 -18.26 32.89
N SER A 81 -19.37 -19.15 32.04
CA SER A 81 -20.00 -20.45 31.77
C SER A 81 -20.04 -21.33 33.03
N SER A 82 -18.97 -21.32 33.82
CA SER A 82 -18.94 -22.06 35.09
C SER A 82 -19.95 -21.55 36.11
N SER A 83 -20.08 -20.22 36.29
CA SER A 83 -21.10 -19.66 37.19
C SER A 83 -22.54 -19.91 36.72
N ILE A 84 -22.80 -19.91 35.41
CA ILE A 84 -24.14 -20.21 34.88
C ILE A 84 -24.53 -21.66 35.18
N ASN A 85 -23.59 -22.60 35.05
CA ASN A 85 -23.86 -24.01 35.31
C ASN A 85 -24.13 -24.30 36.81
N GLU A 86 -23.52 -23.57 37.74
CA GLU A 86 -23.83 -23.68 39.17
C GLU A 86 -25.23 -23.19 39.53
N THR A 87 -25.69 -22.09 38.92
CA THR A 87 -27.04 -21.55 39.18
C THR A 87 -28.17 -22.46 38.68
N LYS A 88 -27.93 -23.27 37.63
CA LYS A 88 -28.92 -24.25 37.13
C LYS A 88 -29.09 -25.46 38.07
N LYS A 89 -28.03 -25.89 38.75
CA LYS A 89 -28.08 -27.07 39.65
C LYS A 89 -28.85 -26.81 40.95
N LYS A 90 -28.98 -25.54 41.37
CA LYS A 90 -29.67 -25.15 42.61
C LYS A 90 -31.19 -24.92 42.43
N ASN A 91 -31.68 -24.84 41.20
CA ASN A 91 -33.09 -24.57 40.87
C ASN A 91 -33.84 -25.77 40.26
N GLN A 92 -33.31 -27.00 40.38
CA GLN A 92 -34.11 -28.20 40.10
C GLN A 92 -34.97 -28.53 41.32
N PRO A 93 -36.33 -28.47 41.22
CA PRO A 93 -37.19 -28.98 42.28
C PRO A 93 -37.05 -30.51 42.35
N ALA A 94 -37.15 -31.04 43.57
CA ALA A 94 -37.12 -32.46 43.89
C ALA A 94 -38.31 -33.22 43.28
#